data_AF-A0A9D2X6C4-F1
#
_entry.id   AF-A0A9D2X6C4-F1
#
_cell.length_a   1.000
_cell.length_b   1.000
_cell.length_c   1.000
_cell.angle_alpha   90.00
_cell.angle_beta   90.00
_cell.angle_gamma   90.00
#
_symmetry.space_group_name_H-M   'P 1'
#
loop_
_entity.id
_entity.type
_entity.pdbx_description
1 polymer ?
#
loop_
_entity_poly.entity_id
_entity_poly.type
_entity_poly.pdbx_seq_one_letter_code
_entity_poly.pdbx_strand_id
1 'polypeptide(L)'
;MKKIIVGILVSILLTTAITSQGTVFADVTAPRDQLEYGISADKVICKEGYVNAIKKSNNTPICLKPNTAEKLAANGIVTITASQAMIDEAKNYHDAKPIGTITKLVTVVVPGSSGKLSNKVNIAAYNVAFDICTQKTTILAPEIAVESDSESKSVKLVGLVPSESCQTSVVQIRAANPDTITLELLNKGGLTKKLAALEERVNTLKAELEKVRNGLSSRLKDSGQSAEALQSESENIAQIVQLRSDLNQARNELNRYLFSLNVIPKFEPKTLDIKKSIAGTPLEGIVVNKLAATPGIQQKDVFDVAFEICSGSSGLRVPIVIIASDVESKAVQLADKIAPNSCQLSGTKIMATTADSITVTSGETAEKSTIVSDLEKQITDLEKKIQDEKSALKTLTHDPSRPANFNEKFIEISEKIGDYRVQILELKSKLYRYLSQG
;
A
#
# COMPACT_ATOMS: atom_id res chain seq x y z
N MET A 1 52.98 31.86 -5.00
CA MET A 1 52.66 31.53 -6.42
C MET A 1 53.23 30.14 -6.69
N LYS A 2 52.58 29.18 -7.37
CA LYS A 2 51.22 29.08 -7.97
C LYS A 2 50.49 27.83 -7.42
N LYS A 3 49.17 27.72 -7.64
CA LYS A 3 48.38 26.49 -7.36
C LYS A 3 48.10 25.72 -8.65
N ILE A 4 48.16 24.38 -8.60
CA ILE A 4 47.55 23.39 -9.51
C ILE A 4 47.17 22.23 -8.56
N ILE A 5 45.93 21.82 -8.29
CA ILE A 5 44.70 21.60 -9.10
C ILE A 5 44.76 20.33 -9.97
N VAL A 6 44.67 19.17 -9.31
CA VAL A 6 43.77 18.03 -9.62
C VAL A 6 43.49 17.33 -8.27
N GLY A 7 42.30 16.86 -7.88
CA GLY A 7 40.97 16.96 -8.52
C GLY A 7 40.26 15.61 -8.65
N ILE A 8 39.40 15.24 -7.69
CA ILE A 8 38.35 14.20 -7.81
C ILE A 8 37.26 14.48 -6.77
N LEU A 9 36.00 14.17 -7.10
CA LEU A 9 34.84 14.46 -6.26
C LEU A 9 34.67 13.40 -5.16
N VAL A 10 34.47 13.84 -3.92
CA VAL A 10 33.75 13.06 -2.89
C VAL A 10 32.36 13.68 -2.75
N SER A 11 31.45 13.27 -3.63
CA SER A 11 30.04 13.66 -3.58
C SER A 11 29.19 12.54 -4.19
N ILE A 12 28.81 11.57 -3.36
CA ILE A 12 27.73 10.62 -3.63
C ILE A 12 26.85 10.60 -2.38
N LEU A 13 25.55 10.81 -2.59
CA LEU A 13 24.56 10.93 -1.52
C LEU A 13 24.37 9.58 -0.81
N LEU A 14 24.29 9.60 0.52
CA LEU A 14 23.76 8.48 1.31
C LEU A 14 22.42 8.84 1.97
N THR A 15 21.55 9.48 1.20
CA THR A 15 20.19 9.90 1.58
C THR A 15 19.13 9.33 0.64
N THR A 16 19.26 8.06 0.25
CA THR A 16 18.14 7.29 -0.30
C THR A 16 17.15 6.95 0.82
N ALA A 17 16.45 7.98 1.32
CA ALA A 17 15.17 7.77 1.99
C ALA A 17 14.24 7.14 0.94
N ILE A 18 13.99 5.84 1.04
CA ILE A 18 13.06 5.14 0.16
C ILE A 18 11.65 5.52 0.61
N THR A 19 11.21 6.71 0.22
CA THR A 19 9.83 7.17 0.34
C THR A 19 8.98 6.40 -0.67
N SER A 20 8.72 5.13 -0.36
CA SER A 20 7.70 4.31 -1.03
C SER A 20 6.31 4.77 -0.61
N GLN A 21 6.03 6.07 -0.80
CA GLN A 21 4.74 6.71 -0.61
C GLN A 21 3.82 6.31 -1.77
N GLY A 22 3.44 5.03 -1.79
CA GLY A 22 2.48 4.51 -2.77
C GLY A 22 1.17 5.27 -2.63
N THR A 23 0.91 6.21 -3.54
CA THR A 23 -0.11 7.23 -3.28
C THR A 23 -1.48 6.57 -3.18
N VAL A 24 -2.25 6.96 -2.20
CA VAL A 24 -3.48 6.26 -1.82
C VAL A 24 -4.68 6.99 -2.42
N PHE A 25 -5.86 6.41 -2.38
CA PHE A 25 -7.08 7.03 -2.90
C PHE A 25 -8.27 6.66 -2.03
N ALA A 26 -8.93 7.64 -1.40
CA ALA A 26 -10.10 7.32 -0.60
C ALA A 26 -11.28 6.93 -1.52
N ASP A 27 -11.54 5.64 -1.50
CA ASP A 27 -12.85 4.99 -1.39
C ASP A 27 -12.49 3.57 -0.98
N VAL A 28 -13.08 3.10 0.12
CA VAL A 28 -12.83 1.75 0.62
C VAL A 28 -13.70 0.77 -0.15
N THR A 29 -13.03 0.00 -1.01
CA THR A 29 -13.52 -1.12 -1.81
C THR A 29 -14.61 -1.92 -1.10
N ALA A 30 -15.68 -2.30 -1.79
CA ALA A 30 -16.84 -2.89 -1.15
C ALA A 30 -16.50 -4.18 -0.37
N PRO A 31 -17.18 -4.46 0.76
CA PRO A 31 -16.94 -5.66 1.57
C PRO A 31 -16.94 -6.97 0.79
N ARG A 32 -17.82 -7.11 -0.23
CA ARG A 32 -17.85 -8.27 -1.12
C ARG A 32 -16.52 -8.43 -1.87
N ASP A 33 -16.05 -7.36 -2.50
CA ASP A 33 -14.86 -7.43 -3.34
C ASP A 33 -13.65 -7.76 -2.46
N GLN A 34 -13.53 -7.15 -1.27
CA GLN A 34 -12.50 -7.51 -0.29
C GLN A 34 -12.46 -9.03 0.01
N LEU A 35 -13.61 -9.70 0.15
CA LEU A 35 -13.69 -11.17 0.29
C LEU A 35 -13.19 -11.91 -0.96
N GLU A 36 -13.54 -11.44 -2.17
CA GLU A 36 -13.09 -12.03 -3.45
C GLU A 36 -11.56 -11.94 -3.66
N TYR A 37 -10.85 -11.16 -2.85
CA TYR A 37 -9.37 -11.10 -2.80
C TYR A 37 -8.79 -11.66 -1.49
N GLY A 38 -9.55 -12.44 -0.73
CA GLY A 38 -9.04 -13.21 0.43
C GLY A 38 -8.98 -12.47 1.77
N ILE A 39 -9.50 -11.24 1.86
CA ILE A 39 -9.65 -10.58 3.18
C ILE A 39 -10.75 -11.32 3.96
N SER A 40 -10.44 -11.71 5.20
CA SER A 40 -11.41 -12.38 6.09
C SER A 40 -12.47 -11.40 6.61
N ALA A 41 -13.68 -11.90 6.88
CA ALA A 41 -14.86 -11.06 7.17
C ALA A 41 -14.68 -10.15 8.40
N ASP A 42 -13.89 -10.55 9.39
CA ASP A 42 -13.51 -9.73 10.56
C ASP A 42 -12.58 -8.57 10.18
N LYS A 43 -11.71 -8.78 9.20
CA LYS A 43 -10.65 -7.85 8.76
C LYS A 43 -11.07 -6.89 7.64
N VAL A 44 -12.30 -7.00 7.14
CA VAL A 44 -12.88 -6.06 6.17
C VAL A 44 -12.80 -4.63 6.71
N ILE A 45 -12.30 -3.75 5.86
CA ILE A 45 -12.12 -2.32 6.14
C ILE A 45 -13.35 -1.57 5.64
N CYS A 46 -13.72 -0.48 6.33
CA CYS A 46 -14.86 0.37 5.99
C CYS A 46 -14.41 1.82 5.78
N LYS A 47 -15.23 2.61 5.06
CA LYS A 47 -15.04 4.07 4.92
C LYS A 47 -15.03 4.77 6.29
N GLU A 48 -14.43 5.95 6.36
CA GLU A 48 -14.56 6.84 7.54
C GLU A 48 -16.05 7.05 7.89
N GLY A 49 -16.41 6.99 9.18
CA GLY A 49 -17.80 7.04 9.65
C GLY A 49 -18.58 5.71 9.61
N TYR A 50 -17.97 4.60 9.19
CA TYR A 50 -18.60 3.27 9.16
C TYR A 50 -17.74 2.23 9.91
N VAL A 51 -18.41 1.27 10.57
CA VAL A 51 -17.79 0.14 11.27
C VAL A 51 -18.11 -1.19 10.61
N ASN A 52 -17.18 -2.13 10.68
CA ASN A 52 -17.40 -3.50 10.21
C ASN A 52 -18.26 -4.28 11.21
N ALA A 53 -19.26 -4.99 10.68
CA ALA A 53 -20.08 -5.94 11.42
C ALA A 53 -20.41 -7.16 10.53
N ILE A 54 -20.50 -8.34 11.13
CA ILE A 54 -20.79 -9.60 10.45
C ILE A 54 -22.25 -9.99 10.70
N LYS A 55 -23.02 -10.27 9.64
CA LYS A 55 -24.40 -10.80 9.73
C LYS A 55 -24.38 -12.23 10.28
N LYS A 56 -25.08 -12.50 11.38
CA LYS A 56 -25.10 -13.85 11.99
C LYS A 56 -25.83 -14.90 11.16
N SER A 57 -26.69 -14.49 10.22
CA SER A 57 -27.46 -15.40 9.37
C SER A 57 -26.65 -16.06 8.26
N ASN A 58 -25.53 -15.47 7.83
CA ASN A 58 -24.76 -15.96 6.68
C ASN A 58 -23.27 -15.55 6.71
N ASN A 59 -22.74 -15.14 7.87
CA ASN A 59 -21.37 -14.67 8.10
C ASN A 59 -20.85 -13.60 7.11
N THR A 60 -21.74 -12.86 6.44
CA THR A 60 -21.35 -11.83 5.49
C THR A 60 -21.01 -10.51 6.21
N PRO A 61 -19.83 -9.90 5.96
CA PRO A 61 -19.46 -8.60 6.49
C PRO A 61 -20.25 -7.47 5.84
N ILE A 62 -20.53 -6.42 6.60
CA ILE A 62 -21.24 -5.24 6.16
C ILE A 62 -20.73 -4.01 6.92
N CYS A 63 -20.42 -2.94 6.17
CA CYS A 63 -20.07 -1.65 6.75
C CYS A 63 -21.35 -0.90 7.14
N LEU A 64 -21.48 -0.53 8.41
CA LEU A 64 -22.67 0.11 8.98
C LEU A 64 -22.30 1.40 9.72
N LYS A 65 -23.22 2.37 9.76
CA LYS A 65 -23.08 3.51 10.67
C LYS A 65 -23.13 2.99 12.13
N PRO A 66 -22.31 3.50 13.07
CA PRO A 66 -22.22 2.98 14.45
C PRO A 66 -23.58 2.75 15.13
N ASN A 67 -24.44 3.77 15.17
CA ASN A 67 -25.76 3.71 15.80
C ASN A 67 -26.73 2.71 15.12
N THR A 68 -26.40 2.24 13.91
CA THR A 68 -27.13 1.15 13.22
C THR A 68 -26.51 -0.20 13.56
N ALA A 69 -25.18 -0.30 13.60
CA ALA A 69 -24.47 -1.50 14.03
C ALA A 69 -24.85 -1.90 15.45
N GLU A 70 -24.86 -0.95 16.39
CA GLU A 70 -25.24 -1.17 17.80
C GLU A 70 -26.68 -1.66 17.94
N LYS A 71 -27.64 -1.06 17.23
CA LYS A 71 -29.05 -1.49 17.23
C LYS A 71 -29.22 -2.90 16.66
N LEU A 72 -28.53 -3.22 15.56
CA LEU A 72 -28.59 -4.56 14.96
C LEU A 72 -27.85 -5.61 15.81
N ALA A 73 -26.82 -5.22 16.56
CA ALA A 73 -26.11 -6.09 17.49
C ALA A 73 -26.93 -6.40 18.74
N ALA A 74 -27.60 -5.39 19.32
CA ALA A 74 -28.55 -5.56 20.43
C ALA A 74 -29.73 -6.47 20.05
N ASN A 75 -30.23 -6.35 18.82
CA ASN A 75 -31.24 -7.26 18.26
C ASN A 75 -30.67 -8.62 17.83
N GLY A 76 -29.38 -8.90 18.06
CA GLY A 76 -28.73 -10.17 17.76
C GLY A 76 -28.47 -10.45 16.27
N ILE A 77 -28.79 -9.54 15.36
CA ILE A 77 -28.73 -9.71 13.89
C ILE A 77 -27.29 -9.69 13.36
N VAL A 78 -26.42 -8.88 13.98
CA VAL A 78 -24.99 -8.78 13.63
C VAL A 78 -24.09 -8.98 14.84
N THR A 79 -22.81 -9.24 14.58
CA THR A 79 -21.70 -9.12 15.53
C THR A 79 -20.79 -8.00 15.05
N ILE A 80 -20.53 -6.97 15.88
CA ILE A 80 -19.58 -5.90 15.54
C ILE A 80 -18.15 -6.42 15.73
N THR A 81 -17.27 -6.15 14.77
CA THR A 81 -15.86 -6.58 14.83
C THR A 81 -14.89 -5.41 15.05
N ALA A 82 -15.35 -4.17 14.90
CA ALA A 82 -14.63 -2.98 15.30
C ALA A 82 -14.49 -2.87 16.83
N SER A 83 -13.35 -2.35 17.31
CA SER A 83 -13.14 -2.06 18.73
C SER A 83 -13.93 -0.81 19.16
N GLN A 84 -14.16 -0.65 20.48
CA GLN A 84 -14.91 0.51 21.00
C GLN A 84 -14.33 1.85 20.53
N ALA A 85 -13.01 2.01 20.55
CA ALA A 85 -12.34 3.21 20.04
C ALA A 85 -12.65 3.51 18.56
N MET A 86 -12.78 2.47 17.71
CA MET A 86 -13.19 2.62 16.31
C MET A 86 -14.68 2.94 16.15
N ILE A 87 -15.53 2.45 17.07
CA ILE A 87 -16.97 2.81 17.13
C ILE A 87 -17.12 4.28 17.49
N ASP A 88 -16.36 4.76 18.47
CA ASP A 88 -16.43 6.15 18.95
C ASP A 88 -15.79 7.14 17.97
N GLU A 89 -14.67 6.78 17.31
CA GLU A 89 -14.11 7.53 16.17
C GLU A 89 -15.14 7.67 15.04
N ALA A 90 -15.82 6.58 14.67
CA ALA A 90 -16.82 6.59 13.62
C ALA A 90 -18.11 7.34 13.99
N LYS A 91 -18.46 7.45 15.29
CA LYS A 91 -19.59 8.29 15.75
C LYS A 91 -19.30 9.78 15.56
N ASN A 92 -18.10 10.20 15.95
CA ASN A 92 -17.67 11.60 15.91
C ASN A 92 -17.23 12.08 14.50
N TYR A 93 -17.34 11.21 13.47
CA TYR A 93 -16.95 11.51 12.09
C TYR A 93 -17.62 12.76 11.50
N HIS A 94 -18.89 13.00 11.84
CA HIS A 94 -19.64 14.16 11.33
C HIS A 94 -19.18 15.50 11.93
N ASP A 95 -18.57 15.49 13.11
CA ASP A 95 -18.00 16.68 13.77
C ASP A 95 -16.55 16.96 13.34
N ALA A 96 -15.92 16.00 12.65
CA ALA A 96 -14.54 16.12 12.19
C ALA A 96 -14.44 17.04 10.95
N LYS A 97 -13.74 18.17 11.12
CA LYS A 97 -13.42 19.07 10.00
C LYS A 97 -12.49 18.39 8.99
N PRO A 98 -12.61 18.68 7.68
CA PRO A 98 -11.66 18.18 6.68
C PRO A 98 -10.22 18.61 7.00
N ILE A 99 -9.24 17.77 6.64
CA ILE A 99 -7.80 18.06 6.87
C ILE A 99 -7.17 19.02 5.82
N GLY A 100 -8.00 19.61 4.96
CA GLY A 100 -7.62 20.61 3.95
C GLY A 100 -8.83 21.39 3.44
N THR A 101 -8.62 22.30 2.51
CA THR A 101 -9.67 23.08 1.83
C THR A 101 -9.72 22.74 0.34
N ILE A 102 -10.89 22.86 -0.27
CA ILE A 102 -11.08 22.74 -1.72
C ILE A 102 -11.68 24.02 -2.30
N THR A 103 -11.14 24.48 -3.43
CA THR A 103 -11.51 25.75 -4.07
C THR A 103 -11.80 25.52 -5.55
N LYS A 104 -13.04 25.77 -6.01
CA LYS A 104 -13.41 25.76 -7.44
C LYS A 104 -12.70 26.91 -8.16
N LEU A 105 -11.86 26.60 -9.16
CA LEU A 105 -11.09 27.60 -9.92
C LEU A 105 -11.83 28.03 -11.20
N VAL A 106 -12.28 27.07 -12.00
CA VAL A 106 -12.93 27.32 -13.29
C VAL A 106 -13.77 26.12 -13.71
N THR A 107 -14.82 26.37 -14.49
CA THR A 107 -15.72 25.37 -15.08
C THR A 107 -15.76 25.59 -16.60
N VAL A 108 -15.50 24.54 -17.38
CA VAL A 108 -15.41 24.58 -18.85
C VAL A 108 -16.41 23.59 -19.45
N VAL A 109 -17.15 24.03 -20.46
CA VAL A 109 -18.16 23.22 -21.17
C VAL A 109 -17.48 22.09 -21.95
N VAL A 110 -17.98 20.87 -21.81
CA VAL A 110 -17.67 19.73 -22.70
C VAL A 110 -18.82 19.60 -23.72
N PRO A 111 -18.59 19.94 -25.00
CA PRO A 111 -19.63 19.88 -26.02
C PRO A 111 -20.00 18.42 -26.34
N GLY A 112 -21.30 18.15 -26.46
CA GLY A 112 -21.83 16.86 -26.88
C GLY A 112 -21.86 16.71 -28.40
N SER A 113 -21.67 15.48 -28.87
CA SER A 113 -21.83 15.09 -30.27
C SER A 113 -23.26 15.37 -30.74
N SER A 114 -23.42 16.51 -31.42
CA SER A 114 -24.73 17.00 -31.85
C SER A 114 -25.21 16.27 -33.10
N GLY A 115 -26.45 15.77 -33.08
CA GLY A 115 -27.14 15.40 -34.32
C GLY A 115 -27.25 16.62 -35.24
N LYS A 116 -27.26 16.41 -36.56
CA LYS A 116 -27.09 17.43 -37.63
C LYS A 116 -28.17 18.55 -37.73
N LEU A 117 -28.98 18.77 -36.69
CA LEU A 117 -30.21 19.58 -36.74
C LEU A 117 -30.38 20.57 -35.56
N SER A 118 -29.37 20.79 -34.72
CA SER A 118 -29.43 21.79 -33.63
C SER A 118 -28.36 22.87 -33.76
N ASN A 119 -28.79 24.14 -33.82
CA ASN A 119 -27.91 25.31 -33.71
C ASN A 119 -27.58 25.68 -32.25
N LYS A 120 -28.17 24.99 -31.26
CA LYS A 120 -27.73 25.08 -29.86
C LYS A 120 -26.64 24.05 -29.61
N VAL A 121 -25.51 24.50 -29.06
CA VAL A 121 -24.44 23.62 -28.55
C VAL A 121 -25.06 22.70 -27.50
N ASN A 122 -25.07 21.40 -27.78
CA ASN A 122 -25.47 20.41 -26.79
C ASN A 122 -24.36 20.31 -25.73
N ILE A 123 -24.70 20.39 -24.44
CA ILE A 123 -23.72 20.27 -23.34
C ILE A 123 -23.77 18.84 -22.83
N ALA A 124 -22.68 18.09 -22.98
CA ALA A 124 -22.60 16.70 -22.50
C ALA A 124 -22.15 16.62 -21.03
N ALA A 125 -21.23 17.51 -20.63
CA ALA A 125 -20.70 17.62 -19.29
C ALA A 125 -19.99 18.97 -19.09
N TYR A 126 -19.43 19.17 -17.90
CA TYR A 126 -18.50 20.23 -17.56
C TYR A 126 -17.21 19.63 -16.98
N ASN A 127 -16.05 20.12 -17.42
CA ASN A 127 -14.78 19.87 -16.76
C ASN A 127 -14.53 21.00 -15.75
N VAL A 128 -14.34 20.65 -14.48
CA VAL A 128 -14.28 21.57 -13.34
C VAL A 128 -12.90 21.46 -12.70
N ALA A 129 -12.09 22.50 -12.83
CA ALA A 129 -10.78 22.55 -12.17
C ALA A 129 -10.87 23.21 -10.79
N PHE A 130 -10.06 22.70 -9.88
CA PHE A 130 -10.05 23.06 -8.47
C PHE A 130 -8.66 22.86 -7.87
N ASP A 131 -8.35 23.62 -6.82
CA ASP A 131 -7.21 23.34 -5.95
C ASP A 131 -7.69 22.60 -4.68
N ILE A 132 -6.89 21.65 -4.21
CA ILE A 132 -6.94 21.17 -2.83
C ILE A 132 -5.68 21.67 -2.12
N CYS A 133 -5.87 22.36 -1.00
CA CYS A 133 -4.79 22.89 -0.16
C CYS A 133 -4.81 22.24 1.22
N THR A 134 -3.62 21.96 1.76
CA THR A 134 -3.44 21.54 3.15
C THR A 134 -2.89 22.68 3.99
N GLN A 135 -3.01 22.54 5.32
CA GLN A 135 -2.20 23.30 6.26
C GLN A 135 -1.17 22.36 6.88
N LYS A 136 -1.44 21.80 8.06
CA LYS A 136 -0.43 21.08 8.87
C LYS A 136 -0.31 19.58 8.60
N THR A 137 -1.02 19.02 7.63
CA THR A 137 -1.14 17.56 7.47
C THR A 137 -1.26 17.16 6.01
N THR A 138 -0.38 16.25 5.57
CA THR A 138 -0.42 15.62 4.24
C THR A 138 -1.72 14.82 4.07
N ILE A 139 -2.44 15.02 2.95
CA ILE A 139 -3.54 14.16 2.55
C ILE A 139 -2.96 13.02 1.72
N LEU A 140 -2.85 11.81 2.28
CA LEU A 140 -2.32 10.64 1.56
C LEU A 140 -3.24 10.13 0.43
N ALA A 141 -4.55 10.43 0.53
CA ALA A 141 -5.60 9.73 -0.21
C ALA A 141 -6.77 10.63 -0.68
N PRO A 142 -6.57 11.69 -1.50
CA PRO A 142 -7.61 12.69 -1.70
C PRO A 142 -8.86 12.12 -2.42
N GLU A 143 -10.03 12.30 -1.79
CA GLU A 143 -11.37 11.95 -2.29
C GLU A 143 -12.28 13.16 -2.14
N ILE A 144 -13.02 13.47 -3.22
CA ILE A 144 -13.95 14.59 -3.26
C ILE A 144 -15.35 14.13 -3.65
N ALA A 145 -16.37 14.66 -2.96
CA ALA A 145 -17.72 14.66 -3.50
C ALA A 145 -17.84 15.80 -4.53
N VAL A 146 -18.48 15.50 -5.65
CA VAL A 146 -18.77 16.43 -6.73
C VAL A 146 -20.27 16.27 -7.02
N GLU A 147 -21.04 17.31 -6.74
CA GLU A 147 -22.49 17.29 -6.85
C GLU A 147 -23.00 18.42 -7.75
N SER A 148 -24.21 18.26 -8.25
CA SER A 148 -24.89 19.19 -9.17
C SER A 148 -26.40 18.89 -9.20
N ASP A 149 -27.14 19.63 -10.00
CA ASP A 149 -28.56 19.34 -10.30
C ASP A 149 -28.82 18.02 -11.06
N SER A 150 -27.80 17.38 -11.65
CA SER A 150 -27.97 16.25 -12.59
C SER A 150 -27.12 15.01 -12.28
N GLU A 151 -26.03 15.16 -11.52
CA GLU A 151 -25.11 14.09 -11.12
C GLU A 151 -24.51 14.38 -9.74
N SER A 152 -24.42 13.36 -8.88
CA SER A 152 -23.57 13.35 -7.68
C SER A 152 -22.64 12.14 -7.74
N LYS A 153 -21.34 12.33 -7.48
CA LYS A 153 -20.36 11.25 -7.42
C LYS A 153 -19.18 11.57 -6.52
N SER A 154 -18.50 10.53 -6.06
CA SER A 154 -17.18 10.65 -5.42
C SER A 154 -16.06 10.43 -6.43
N VAL A 155 -14.95 11.18 -6.32
CA VAL A 155 -13.80 11.08 -7.23
C VAL A 155 -12.47 11.03 -6.49
N LYS A 156 -11.74 9.94 -6.77
CA LYS A 156 -10.38 9.62 -6.35
C LYS A 156 -9.33 10.44 -7.12
N LEU A 157 -8.35 11.02 -6.43
CA LEU A 157 -7.27 11.80 -7.05
C LEU A 157 -5.90 11.14 -6.84
N VAL A 158 -5.07 11.11 -7.90
CA VAL A 158 -3.69 10.58 -7.84
C VAL A 158 -2.78 11.55 -7.11
N GLY A 159 -1.89 11.02 -6.27
CA GLY A 159 -0.93 11.78 -5.52
C GLY A 159 -1.46 12.15 -4.14
N LEU A 160 -0.57 12.06 -3.15
CA LEU A 160 -0.77 12.77 -1.91
C LEU A 160 -0.72 14.29 -2.16
N VAL A 161 -1.39 15.07 -1.32
CA VAL A 161 -1.17 16.53 -1.22
C VAL A 161 -0.29 16.74 0.01
N PRO A 162 0.99 17.14 -0.14
CA PRO A 162 1.89 17.39 0.99
C PRO A 162 1.32 18.43 1.96
N SER A 163 1.79 18.43 3.21
CA SER A 163 1.59 19.55 4.14
C SER A 163 2.05 20.89 3.54
N GLU A 164 1.39 21.98 3.93
CA GLU A 164 1.67 23.36 3.53
C GLU A 164 1.72 23.58 2.01
N SER A 165 0.90 22.83 1.26
CA SER A 165 0.89 22.86 -0.20
C SER A 165 -0.52 22.84 -0.82
N CYS A 166 -0.62 23.30 -2.07
CA CYS A 166 -1.84 23.24 -2.89
C CYS A 166 -1.58 22.48 -4.20
N GLN A 167 -2.44 21.51 -4.51
CA GLN A 167 -2.40 20.72 -5.73
C GLN A 167 -3.64 20.98 -6.59
N THR A 168 -3.41 21.40 -7.83
CA THR A 168 -4.46 21.61 -8.84
C THR A 168 -4.91 20.28 -9.44
N SER A 169 -6.20 20.18 -9.73
CA SER A 169 -6.85 18.98 -10.24
C SER A 169 -8.11 19.36 -11.02
N VAL A 170 -8.64 18.42 -11.81
CA VAL A 170 -9.89 18.58 -12.56
C VAL A 170 -10.76 17.33 -12.44
N VAL A 171 -12.07 17.50 -12.66
CA VAL A 171 -13.08 16.43 -12.68
C VAL A 171 -14.14 16.76 -13.74
N GLN A 172 -14.66 15.75 -14.43
CA GLN A 172 -15.81 15.90 -15.32
C GLN A 172 -17.12 15.58 -14.59
N ILE A 173 -18.16 16.41 -14.71
CA ILE A 173 -19.49 16.20 -14.13
C ILE A 173 -20.61 16.66 -15.08
N ARG A 174 -21.75 15.96 -15.10
CA ARG A 174 -22.95 16.38 -15.83
C ARG A 174 -23.79 17.32 -14.96
N ALA A 175 -24.20 18.46 -15.52
CA ALA A 175 -25.12 19.41 -14.90
C ALA A 175 -25.99 20.06 -15.98
N ALA A 176 -27.15 20.60 -15.61
CA ALA A 176 -27.96 21.48 -16.45
C ALA A 176 -27.61 22.96 -16.20
N ASN A 177 -27.27 23.31 -14.96
CA ASN A 177 -26.74 24.62 -14.57
C ASN A 177 -25.37 24.47 -13.88
N PRO A 178 -24.28 25.05 -14.42
CA PRO A 178 -22.92 24.92 -13.86
C PRO A 178 -22.73 25.61 -12.50
N ASP A 179 -23.59 26.57 -12.15
CA ASP A 179 -23.54 27.24 -10.85
C ASP A 179 -23.99 26.31 -9.71
N THR A 180 -24.75 25.25 -10.02
CA THR A 180 -25.12 24.20 -9.04
C THR A 180 -23.97 23.30 -8.66
N ILE A 181 -22.84 23.34 -9.39
CA ILE A 181 -21.74 22.40 -9.17
C ILE A 181 -20.98 22.75 -7.89
N THR A 182 -21.03 21.85 -6.90
CA THR A 182 -20.32 21.93 -5.63
C THR A 182 -19.16 20.93 -5.55
N LEU A 183 -18.26 21.16 -4.59
CA LEU A 183 -17.09 20.33 -4.32
C LEU A 183 -16.91 20.22 -2.80
N GLU A 184 -16.84 19.02 -2.24
CA GLU A 184 -16.48 18.79 -0.83
C GLU A 184 -15.28 17.83 -0.73
N LEU A 185 -14.29 18.18 0.11
CA LEU A 185 -13.21 17.26 0.49
C LEU A 185 -13.73 16.27 1.55
N LEU A 186 -13.83 14.99 1.18
CA LEU A 186 -14.38 13.96 2.07
C LEU A 186 -13.40 13.50 3.15
N ASN A 187 -12.09 13.65 2.92
CA ASN A 187 -11.06 13.25 3.88
C ASN A 187 -11.13 14.07 5.18
N LYS A 188 -11.60 13.43 6.26
CA LYS A 188 -11.46 13.96 7.63
C LYS A 188 -10.21 13.39 8.32
N GLY A 189 -9.57 12.40 7.70
CA GLY A 189 -8.16 12.07 7.88
C GLY A 189 -7.87 10.97 8.90
N GLY A 190 -8.88 10.20 9.30
CA GLY A 190 -8.69 8.99 10.12
C GLY A 190 -7.90 7.93 9.38
N LEU A 191 -8.23 7.65 8.10
CA LEU A 191 -7.48 6.73 7.24
C LEU A 191 -6.04 7.22 7.04
N THR A 192 -5.83 8.52 6.81
CA THR A 192 -4.49 9.13 6.70
C THR A 192 -3.65 8.89 7.96
N LYS A 193 -4.21 9.18 9.15
CA LYS A 193 -3.54 8.96 10.44
C LYS A 193 -3.23 7.47 10.66
N LYS A 194 -4.16 6.58 10.30
CA LYS A 194 -4.01 5.13 10.51
C LYS A 194 -2.95 4.53 9.59
N LEU A 195 -2.87 4.97 8.34
CA LEU A 195 -1.78 4.64 7.41
C LEU A 195 -0.43 5.13 7.95
N ALA A 196 -0.33 6.40 8.34
CA ALA A 196 0.91 6.97 8.90
C ALA A 196 1.38 6.24 10.18
N ALA A 197 0.47 5.91 11.10
CA ALA A 197 0.79 5.16 12.31
C ALA A 197 1.20 3.70 12.04
N LEU A 198 0.66 3.08 10.98
CA LEU A 198 1.10 1.75 10.53
C LEU A 198 2.47 1.79 9.84
N GLU A 199 2.75 2.81 9.03
CA GLU A 199 4.07 3.06 8.44
C GLU A 199 5.13 3.32 9.53
N GLU A 200 4.82 4.18 10.51
CA GLU A 200 5.66 4.44 11.68
C GLU A 200 5.94 3.17 12.47
N ARG A 201 4.89 2.39 12.80
CA ARG A 201 5.04 1.10 13.51
C ARG A 201 5.90 0.11 12.73
N VAL A 202 5.74 0.00 11.41
CA VAL A 202 6.57 -0.85 10.55
C VAL A 202 8.04 -0.39 10.57
N ASN A 203 8.30 0.92 10.59
CA ASN A 203 9.67 1.46 10.63
C ASN A 203 10.32 1.27 12.01
N THR A 204 9.59 1.48 13.10
CA THR A 204 10.07 1.23 14.48
C THR A 204 10.39 -0.26 14.68
N LEU A 205 9.50 -1.18 14.28
CA LEU A 205 9.74 -2.62 14.38
C LEU A 205 10.91 -3.09 13.50
N LYS A 206 11.13 -2.46 12.33
CA LYS A 206 12.35 -2.68 11.51
C LYS A 206 13.61 -2.27 12.25
N ALA A 207 13.62 -1.09 12.89
CA ALA A 207 14.77 -0.58 13.64
C ALA A 207 15.07 -1.42 14.91
N GLU A 208 14.03 -1.85 15.64
CA GLU A 208 14.18 -2.73 16.80
C GLU A 208 14.70 -4.12 16.40
N LEU A 209 14.16 -4.71 15.32
CA LEU A 209 14.60 -6.00 14.81
C LEU A 209 16.08 -5.99 14.42
N GLU A 210 16.54 -4.95 13.69
CA GLU A 210 17.96 -4.81 13.35
C GLU A 210 18.83 -4.49 14.58
N LYS A 211 18.33 -3.75 15.57
CA LYS A 211 19.05 -3.52 16.83
C LYS A 211 19.31 -4.83 17.58
N VAL A 212 18.29 -5.68 17.76
CA VAL A 212 18.44 -6.99 18.43
C VAL A 212 19.31 -7.93 17.59
N ARG A 213 19.11 -7.98 16.27
CA ARG A 213 19.92 -8.79 15.33
C ARG A 213 21.41 -8.45 15.41
N ASN A 214 21.76 -7.17 15.39
CA ASN A 214 23.16 -6.74 15.51
C ASN A 214 23.72 -7.03 16.91
N GLY A 215 22.92 -6.83 17.97
CA GLY A 215 23.29 -7.16 19.36
C GLY A 215 23.42 -8.65 19.68
N LEU A 216 22.86 -9.53 18.84
CA LEU A 216 23.09 -10.99 18.85
C LEU A 216 24.32 -11.35 17.99
N SER A 217 24.47 -10.74 16.81
CA SER A 217 25.58 -11.00 15.89
C SER A 217 26.95 -10.53 16.40
N SER A 218 27.01 -9.66 17.42
CA SER A 218 28.25 -9.39 18.15
C SER A 218 28.58 -10.53 19.13
N ARG A 219 27.64 -10.89 20.01
CA ARG A 219 27.84 -11.93 21.06
C ARG A 219 28.27 -13.27 20.48
N LEU A 220 27.65 -13.69 19.37
CA LEU A 220 28.01 -14.93 18.65
C LEU A 220 29.44 -14.93 18.05
N LYS A 221 30.16 -13.80 18.05
CA LYS A 221 31.58 -13.72 17.69
C LYS A 221 32.52 -13.74 18.90
N ASP A 222 32.00 -13.39 20.06
CA ASP A 222 32.74 -13.28 21.33
C ASP A 222 32.49 -14.51 22.25
N SER A 223 31.64 -15.46 21.84
CA SER A 223 31.09 -16.52 22.68
C SER A 223 32.08 -17.65 23.00
N GLY A 224 32.58 -17.67 24.23
CA GLY A 224 32.96 -18.92 24.91
C GLY A 224 31.72 -19.67 25.40
N GLN A 225 31.81 -21.01 25.54
CA GLN A 225 30.67 -21.86 25.92
C GLN A 225 30.30 -21.72 27.42
N SER A 226 29.56 -20.68 27.80
CA SER A 226 28.87 -20.61 29.11
C SER A 226 27.35 -20.80 28.96
N ALA A 227 26.72 -21.35 29.99
CA ALA A 227 25.27 -21.54 30.01
C ALA A 227 24.51 -20.21 29.99
N GLU A 228 25.07 -19.16 30.58
CA GLU A 228 24.47 -17.81 30.64
C GLU A 228 24.49 -17.12 29.27
N ALA A 229 25.53 -17.34 28.46
CA ALA A 229 25.57 -16.89 27.08
C ALA A 229 24.43 -17.53 26.27
N LEU A 230 24.34 -18.86 26.30
CA LEU A 230 23.30 -19.65 25.62
C LEU A 230 21.87 -19.27 26.06
N GLN A 231 21.65 -19.04 27.35
CA GLN A 231 20.38 -18.54 27.89
C GLN A 231 20.01 -17.19 27.26
N SER A 232 20.94 -16.24 27.25
CA SER A 232 20.70 -14.91 26.66
C SER A 232 20.53 -14.96 25.14
N GLU A 233 21.20 -15.88 24.44
CA GLU A 233 21.04 -16.09 23.00
C GLU A 233 19.65 -16.64 22.68
N SER A 234 19.14 -17.60 23.46
CA SER A 234 17.77 -18.10 23.34
C SER A 234 16.73 -17.00 23.54
N GLU A 235 16.94 -16.08 24.48
CA GLU A 235 16.05 -14.93 24.71
C GLU A 235 16.09 -13.92 23.55
N ASN A 236 17.28 -13.59 23.02
CA ASN A 236 17.41 -12.74 21.83
C ASN A 236 16.75 -13.40 20.59
N ILE A 237 16.88 -14.72 20.42
CA ILE A 237 16.22 -15.47 19.34
C ILE A 237 14.70 -15.40 19.49
N ALA A 238 14.16 -15.61 20.69
CA ALA A 238 12.72 -15.47 20.96
C ALA A 238 12.22 -14.04 20.67
N GLN A 239 12.97 -13.01 21.06
CA GLN A 239 12.64 -11.62 20.76
C GLN A 239 12.68 -11.33 19.25
N ILE A 240 13.64 -11.88 18.50
CA ILE A 240 13.71 -11.78 17.03
C ILE A 240 12.49 -12.44 16.36
N VAL A 241 12.03 -13.60 16.86
CA VAL A 241 10.82 -14.27 16.37
C VAL A 241 9.58 -13.41 16.64
N GLN A 242 9.44 -12.85 17.84
CA GLN A 242 8.30 -11.98 18.19
C GLN A 242 8.28 -10.70 17.35
N LEU A 243 9.40 -9.96 17.28
CA LEU A 243 9.51 -8.74 16.47
C LEU A 243 9.24 -8.98 14.98
N ARG A 244 9.59 -10.16 14.44
CA ARG A 244 9.23 -10.57 13.07
C ARG A 244 7.73 -10.83 12.92
N SER A 245 7.09 -11.46 13.90
CA SER A 245 5.64 -11.66 13.93
C SER A 245 4.90 -10.32 13.93
N ASP A 246 5.26 -9.42 14.85
CA ASP A 246 4.66 -8.09 14.97
C ASP A 246 4.88 -7.23 13.72
N LEU A 247 6.08 -7.28 13.12
CA LEU A 247 6.40 -6.56 11.90
C LEU A 247 5.60 -7.08 10.71
N ASN A 248 5.44 -8.40 10.57
CA ASN A 248 4.64 -9.00 9.50
C ASN A 248 3.14 -8.75 9.72
N GLN A 249 2.65 -8.74 10.97
CA GLN A 249 1.27 -8.34 11.29
C GLN A 249 1.02 -6.86 10.92
N ALA A 250 1.92 -5.95 11.28
CA ALA A 250 1.81 -4.53 10.95
C ALA A 250 1.86 -4.27 9.44
N ARG A 251 2.75 -4.97 8.71
CA ARG A 251 2.80 -4.97 7.24
C ARG A 251 1.49 -5.47 6.62
N ASN A 252 0.97 -6.60 7.07
CA ASN A 252 -0.25 -7.21 6.51
C ASN A 252 -1.50 -6.40 6.87
N GLU A 253 -1.46 -5.57 7.93
CA GLU A 253 -2.47 -4.54 8.15
C GLU A 253 -2.31 -3.34 7.20
N LEU A 254 -1.10 -2.76 7.09
CA LEU A 254 -0.81 -1.66 6.17
C LEU A 254 -1.19 -2.00 4.72
N ASN A 255 -0.73 -3.14 4.22
CA ASN A 255 -1.05 -3.63 2.87
C ASN A 255 -2.55 -3.87 2.68
N ARG A 256 -3.30 -4.24 3.73
CA ARG A 256 -4.77 -4.39 3.64
C ARG A 256 -5.48 -3.04 3.50
N TYR A 257 -5.06 -2.01 4.24
CA TYR A 257 -5.56 -0.65 4.03
C TYR A 257 -5.23 -0.15 2.62
N LEU A 258 -3.96 -0.23 2.21
CA LEU A 258 -3.51 0.16 0.87
C LEU A 258 -4.27 -0.59 -0.24
N PHE A 259 -4.41 -1.91 -0.12
CA PHE A 259 -5.22 -2.72 -1.02
C PHE A 259 -6.66 -2.22 -1.10
N SER A 260 -7.36 -2.12 0.04
CA SER A 260 -8.77 -1.72 0.10
C SER A 260 -9.08 -0.35 -0.52
N LEU A 261 -8.05 0.48 -0.73
CA LEU A 261 -8.17 1.82 -1.29
C LEU A 261 -7.90 1.88 -2.81
N ASN A 262 -7.63 0.75 -3.47
CA ASN A 262 -7.07 0.71 -4.84
C ASN A 262 -7.69 -0.31 -5.83
N VAL A 263 -8.79 -1.01 -5.54
CA VAL A 263 -9.15 -2.28 -6.24
C VAL A 263 -10.04 -2.16 -7.50
N ILE A 264 -9.68 -2.90 -8.56
CA ILE A 264 -10.47 -3.31 -9.76
C ILE A 264 -9.95 -4.72 -10.27
N PRO A 265 -10.78 -5.65 -10.78
CA PRO A 265 -10.34 -6.97 -11.34
C PRO A 265 -9.41 -6.94 -12.57
N LYS A 266 -8.80 -8.01 -13.15
CA LYS A 266 -8.23 -9.38 -12.88
C LYS A 266 -7.48 -9.73 -14.24
N PHE A 267 -6.58 -10.69 -14.54
CA PHE A 267 -6.10 -11.97 -13.96
C PHE A 267 -4.54 -12.19 -14.10
N GLU A 268 -3.98 -13.23 -14.79
CA GLU A 268 -2.63 -13.85 -14.51
C GLU A 268 -1.85 -14.53 -15.75
N PRO A 269 -0.74 -15.36 -15.66
CA PRO A 269 0.69 -14.94 -15.86
C PRO A 269 1.72 -16.00 -16.48
N LYS A 270 2.97 -16.16 -15.92
CA LYS A 270 4.08 -17.21 -16.07
C LYS A 270 5.30 -16.91 -17.01
N THR A 271 6.60 -17.33 -16.82
CA THR A 271 7.43 -18.05 -15.76
C THR A 271 8.99 -17.97 -16.05
N LEU A 272 9.88 -18.54 -15.18
CA LEU A 272 11.36 -18.88 -15.32
C LEU A 272 12.42 -17.76 -15.02
N ASP A 273 13.75 -17.94 -14.80
CA ASP A 273 14.77 -19.06 -14.77
C ASP A 273 15.87 -18.83 -13.65
N ILE A 274 16.63 -19.86 -13.20
CA ILE A 274 17.28 -19.93 -11.86
C ILE A 274 18.62 -20.79 -11.78
N LYS A 275 19.84 -20.20 -11.56
CA LYS A 275 21.21 -20.84 -11.27
C LYS A 275 22.24 -19.93 -10.44
N LYS A 276 22.76 -19.95 -9.15
CA LYS A 276 22.67 -20.61 -7.79
C LYS A 276 23.14 -19.69 -6.53
N SER A 277 23.77 -20.09 -5.38
CA SER A 277 23.98 -19.21 -4.14
C SER A 277 25.01 -19.54 -2.97
N ILE A 278 25.08 -18.68 -1.91
CA ILE A 278 25.98 -18.69 -0.70
C ILE A 278 26.48 -20.05 -0.18
N ALA A 279 25.65 -21.10 -0.11
CA ALA A 279 26.05 -22.44 0.33
C ALA A 279 26.97 -23.17 -0.69
N GLY A 280 28.04 -22.51 -1.15
CA GLY A 280 29.03 -23.04 -2.09
C GLY A 280 28.57 -23.11 -3.55
N THR A 281 27.45 -22.45 -3.90
CA THR A 281 26.87 -22.47 -5.24
C THR A 281 26.90 -21.05 -5.90
N PRO A 282 26.72 -20.85 -7.24
CA PRO A 282 26.83 -19.55 -7.96
C PRO A 282 25.87 -18.37 -7.57
N LEU A 283 25.25 -17.65 -8.54
CA LEU A 283 24.37 -16.48 -8.29
C LEU A 283 23.09 -16.49 -9.16
N GLU A 284 21.96 -16.85 -8.55
CA GLU A 284 20.68 -17.26 -9.15
C GLU A 284 19.75 -16.11 -9.56
N GLY A 285 18.53 -16.45 -9.95
CA GLY A 285 17.41 -15.72 -9.37
C GLY A 285 17.38 -15.99 -7.85
N ILE A 286 16.81 -17.13 -7.45
CA ILE A 286 16.53 -17.55 -6.07
C ILE A 286 17.02 -18.95 -5.70
N VAL A 287 17.98 -19.06 -4.77
CA VAL A 287 18.20 -20.30 -3.98
C VAL A 287 17.69 -20.12 -2.56
N VAL A 288 17.34 -21.24 -1.94
CA VAL A 288 17.02 -21.36 -0.52
C VAL A 288 17.78 -22.54 0.06
N ASN A 289 18.41 -22.38 1.22
CA ASN A 289 19.21 -23.42 1.90
C ASN A 289 18.75 -23.61 3.35
N LYS A 290 18.54 -24.87 3.79
CA LYS A 290 18.40 -25.22 5.22
C LYS A 290 19.78 -25.08 5.88
N LEU A 291 19.88 -24.27 6.92
CA LEU A 291 21.14 -24.03 7.65
C LEU A 291 21.21 -24.82 8.96
N ALA A 292 20.10 -24.91 9.69
CA ALA A 292 19.97 -25.76 10.88
C ALA A 292 18.51 -26.16 11.11
N ALA A 293 18.30 -27.25 11.85
CA ALA A 293 17.03 -27.59 12.46
C ALA A 293 17.29 -28.21 13.85
N THR A 294 16.77 -27.58 14.91
CA THR A 294 17.04 -27.95 16.31
C THR A 294 15.73 -28.21 17.07
N PRO A 295 15.66 -29.21 17.96
CA PRO A 295 14.46 -29.45 18.76
C PRO A 295 14.01 -28.22 19.56
N GLY A 296 12.71 -27.95 19.57
CA GLY A 296 12.13 -26.79 20.25
C GLY A 296 12.06 -26.97 21.76
N ILE A 297 12.58 -25.99 22.51
CA ILE A 297 12.79 -26.08 23.98
C ILE A 297 11.51 -26.34 24.79
N GLN A 298 10.33 -25.95 24.29
CA GLN A 298 9.07 -25.96 25.05
C GLN A 298 8.00 -26.95 24.54
N GLN A 299 8.18 -27.58 23.38
CA GLN A 299 7.16 -28.45 22.77
C GLN A 299 7.83 -29.68 22.12
N LYS A 300 7.36 -30.86 22.50
CA LYS A 300 7.76 -32.13 21.88
C LYS A 300 7.32 -32.12 20.41
N ASP A 301 8.13 -32.71 19.53
CA ASP A 301 7.85 -32.88 18.09
C ASP A 301 7.69 -31.55 17.31
N VAL A 302 8.29 -30.47 17.84
CA VAL A 302 8.44 -29.15 17.19
C VAL A 302 9.92 -28.83 17.04
N PHE A 303 10.29 -28.23 15.91
CA PHE A 303 11.67 -27.85 15.60
C PHE A 303 11.77 -26.37 15.24
N ASP A 304 12.83 -25.73 15.73
CA ASP A 304 13.30 -24.41 15.29
C ASP A 304 14.21 -24.60 14.08
N VAL A 305 13.82 -24.02 12.94
CA VAL A 305 14.49 -24.19 11.64
C VAL A 305 15.12 -22.87 11.23
N ALA A 306 16.42 -22.87 10.97
CA ALA A 306 17.14 -21.73 10.42
C ALA A 306 17.46 -21.96 8.93
N PHE A 307 17.29 -20.92 8.11
CA PHE A 307 17.47 -20.99 6.67
C PHE A 307 17.90 -19.65 6.07
N GLU A 308 18.43 -19.70 4.85
CA GLU A 308 18.65 -18.52 4.02
C GLU A 308 17.85 -18.58 2.73
N ILE A 309 17.56 -17.40 2.18
CA ILE A 309 17.18 -17.20 0.78
C ILE A 309 18.17 -16.22 0.16
N CYS A 310 18.58 -16.50 -1.07
CA CYS A 310 19.58 -15.73 -1.80
C CYS A 310 19.02 -15.14 -3.09
N SER A 311 19.49 -13.95 -3.42
CA SER A 311 19.19 -13.18 -4.62
C SER A 311 20.48 -13.04 -5.44
N GLY A 312 20.51 -13.48 -6.69
CA GLY A 312 21.63 -13.16 -7.58
C GLY A 312 21.41 -11.82 -8.30
N SER A 313 21.69 -11.75 -9.60
CA SER A 313 21.82 -10.49 -10.34
C SER A 313 20.59 -9.56 -10.32
N SER A 314 19.39 -10.13 -10.14
CA SER A 314 18.14 -9.41 -9.89
C SER A 314 17.74 -9.49 -8.41
N GLY A 315 17.44 -8.35 -7.80
CA GLY A 315 16.92 -8.26 -6.42
C GLY A 315 15.51 -8.83 -6.27
N LEU A 316 15.21 -9.50 -5.15
CA LEU A 316 13.89 -10.08 -4.90
C LEU A 316 12.95 -9.12 -4.17
N ARG A 317 11.66 -9.10 -4.53
CA ARG A 317 10.55 -8.58 -3.73
C ARG A 317 9.67 -9.75 -3.27
N VAL A 318 9.01 -9.58 -2.12
CA VAL A 318 8.11 -10.59 -1.52
C VAL A 318 8.75 -12.00 -1.45
N PRO A 319 9.83 -12.20 -0.68
CA PRO A 319 10.52 -13.48 -0.63
C PRO A 319 9.75 -14.46 0.25
N ILE A 320 9.19 -15.49 -0.39
CA ILE A 320 8.46 -16.60 0.24
C ILE A 320 9.35 -17.84 0.23
N VAL A 321 9.51 -18.45 1.40
CA VAL A 321 10.17 -19.73 1.61
C VAL A 321 9.15 -20.73 2.15
N ILE A 322 9.13 -21.95 1.61
CA ILE A 322 8.30 -23.05 2.11
C ILE A 322 9.19 -23.96 2.95
N ILE A 323 8.81 -24.17 4.21
CA ILE A 323 9.39 -25.15 5.12
C ILE A 323 8.38 -26.29 5.22
N ALA A 324 8.82 -27.53 5.00
CA ALA A 324 7.93 -28.70 5.02
C ALA A 324 8.60 -29.89 5.71
N SER A 325 7.83 -30.66 6.47
CA SER A 325 8.24 -31.86 7.17
C SER A 325 7.36 -33.05 6.79
N ASP A 326 7.46 -34.13 7.55
CA ASP A 326 6.52 -35.26 7.51
C ASP A 326 5.17 -34.98 8.19
N VAL A 327 5.02 -33.85 8.90
CA VAL A 327 3.83 -33.50 9.71
C VAL A 327 3.13 -32.20 9.25
N GLU A 328 3.89 -31.17 8.85
CA GLU A 328 3.39 -29.83 8.55
C GLU A 328 4.06 -29.29 7.27
N SER A 329 3.39 -28.39 6.54
CA SER A 329 4.02 -27.56 5.51
C SER A 329 3.55 -26.11 5.66
N LYS A 330 4.50 -25.18 5.55
CA LYS A 330 4.35 -23.80 6.02
C LYS A 330 5.10 -22.82 5.12
N ALA A 331 4.37 -21.88 4.52
CA ALA A 331 4.97 -20.73 3.85
C ALA A 331 5.40 -19.68 4.89
N VAL A 332 6.56 -19.05 4.65
CA VAL A 332 7.10 -17.93 5.44
C VAL A 332 7.52 -16.83 4.48
N GLN A 333 6.77 -15.74 4.48
CA GLN A 333 7.14 -14.50 3.80
C GLN A 333 8.16 -13.70 4.63
N LEU A 334 9.15 -13.15 3.93
CA LEU A 334 10.29 -12.42 4.47
C LEU A 334 10.17 -10.92 4.17
N ALA A 335 11.28 -10.18 4.24
CA ALA A 335 11.24 -8.72 4.13
C ALA A 335 10.90 -8.26 2.70
N ASP A 336 10.24 -7.10 2.60
CA ASP A 336 9.75 -6.45 1.37
C ASP A 336 10.70 -6.51 0.16
N LYS A 337 12.02 -6.52 0.41
CA LYS A 337 13.08 -6.63 -0.59
C LYS A 337 14.32 -7.37 -0.07
N ILE A 338 14.95 -8.16 -0.93
CA ILE A 338 16.35 -8.60 -0.85
C ILE A 338 17.12 -7.89 -1.96
N ALA A 339 18.33 -7.41 -1.67
CA ALA A 339 19.15 -6.71 -2.66
C ALA A 339 19.79 -7.69 -3.66
N PRO A 340 20.12 -7.25 -4.91
CA PRO A 340 20.88 -8.06 -5.85
C PRO A 340 22.20 -8.56 -5.23
N ASN A 341 22.57 -9.80 -5.54
CA ASN A 341 23.76 -10.49 -5.06
C ASN A 341 23.88 -10.52 -3.52
N SER A 342 22.76 -10.60 -2.81
CA SER A 342 22.69 -10.67 -1.35
C SER A 342 21.71 -11.74 -0.87
N CYS A 343 21.84 -12.16 0.40
CA CYS A 343 20.98 -13.17 1.00
C CYS A 343 20.37 -12.69 2.32
N GLN A 344 19.20 -13.23 2.65
CA GLN A 344 18.48 -12.97 3.90
C GLN A 344 18.37 -14.24 4.75
N LEU A 345 18.91 -14.16 5.97
CA LEU A 345 18.82 -15.20 7.00
C LEU A 345 17.49 -15.09 7.75
N SER A 346 16.80 -16.21 7.90
CA SER A 346 15.53 -16.31 8.61
C SER A 346 15.39 -17.63 9.38
N GLY A 347 14.28 -17.77 10.09
CA GLY A 347 13.92 -19.00 10.78
C GLY A 347 12.45 -19.03 11.20
N THR A 348 11.95 -20.23 11.49
CA THR A 348 10.55 -20.49 11.86
C THR A 348 10.44 -21.74 12.74
N LYS A 349 9.27 -21.95 13.35
CA LYS A 349 8.91 -23.22 13.99
C LYS A 349 8.01 -24.06 13.08
N ILE A 350 8.27 -25.37 13.02
CA ILE A 350 7.47 -26.36 12.31
C ILE A 350 7.34 -27.64 13.16
N MET A 351 6.20 -28.33 13.09
CA MET A 351 6.06 -29.70 13.62
C MET A 351 6.78 -30.70 12.74
N ALA A 352 7.44 -31.71 13.32
CA ALA A 352 8.11 -32.80 12.59
C ALA A 352 8.40 -33.97 13.54
N THR A 353 8.51 -35.20 13.04
CA THR A 353 9.03 -36.31 13.88
C THR A 353 10.54 -36.26 14.05
N THR A 354 11.27 -35.69 13.09
CA THR A 354 12.74 -35.63 13.05
C THR A 354 13.26 -34.37 12.35
N ALA A 355 14.47 -33.91 12.71
CA ALA A 355 15.14 -32.78 12.04
C ALA A 355 15.47 -33.05 10.55
N ASP A 356 15.60 -34.32 10.17
CA ASP A 356 15.98 -34.76 8.83
C ASP A 356 14.80 -34.76 7.85
N SER A 357 13.58 -35.00 8.34
CA SER A 357 12.35 -34.83 7.55
C SER A 357 12.13 -33.40 7.04
N ILE A 358 12.75 -32.41 7.71
CA ILE A 358 12.53 -30.99 7.44
C ILE A 358 13.29 -30.56 6.19
N THR A 359 12.55 -30.08 5.21
CA THR A 359 13.02 -29.49 3.96
C THR A 359 12.70 -28.00 3.91
N VAL A 360 13.48 -27.25 3.12
CA VAL A 360 13.30 -25.81 2.93
C VAL A 360 13.49 -25.49 1.44
N THR A 361 12.54 -24.79 0.84
CA THR A 361 12.49 -24.52 -0.62
C THR A 361 11.98 -23.11 -0.93
N SER A 362 12.25 -22.58 -2.12
CA SER A 362 11.67 -21.32 -2.58
C SER A 362 10.20 -21.47 -2.98
N GLY A 363 9.35 -20.58 -2.48
CA GLY A 363 8.03 -20.33 -3.06
C GLY A 363 8.10 -19.48 -4.33
N GLU A 364 6.95 -18.98 -4.79
CA GLU A 364 6.72 -18.23 -6.05
C GLU A 364 7.40 -16.83 -6.16
N THR A 365 8.47 -16.61 -5.39
CA THR A 365 9.12 -15.33 -5.19
C THR A 365 9.62 -14.67 -6.48
N ALA A 366 10.18 -15.42 -7.44
CA ALA A 366 10.84 -14.82 -8.61
C ALA A 366 9.84 -14.09 -9.52
N GLU A 367 8.71 -14.76 -9.80
CA GLU A 367 7.66 -14.23 -10.65
C GLU A 367 6.92 -13.07 -9.95
N LYS A 368 6.57 -13.25 -8.66
CA LYS A 368 5.99 -12.16 -7.84
C LYS A 368 6.92 -10.95 -7.76
N SER A 369 8.24 -11.17 -7.64
CA SER A 369 9.25 -10.11 -7.58
C SER A 369 9.29 -9.24 -8.83
N THR A 370 9.40 -9.85 -10.01
CA THR A 370 9.46 -9.12 -11.29
C THR A 370 8.16 -8.40 -11.56
N ILE A 371 7.01 -9.06 -11.37
CA ILE A 371 5.68 -8.45 -11.57
C ILE A 371 5.47 -7.27 -10.63
N VAL A 372 5.85 -7.38 -9.35
CA VAL A 372 5.82 -6.24 -8.40
C VAL A 372 6.68 -5.09 -8.90
N SER A 373 7.91 -5.36 -9.37
CA SER A 373 8.83 -4.31 -9.83
C SER A 373 8.36 -3.62 -11.12
N ASP A 374 7.75 -4.36 -12.06
CA ASP A 374 7.21 -3.79 -13.30
C ASP A 374 5.92 -3.00 -13.06
N LEU A 375 5.09 -3.41 -12.09
CA LEU A 375 3.91 -2.66 -11.67
C LEU A 375 4.31 -1.38 -10.91
N GLU A 376 5.24 -1.46 -9.95
CA GLU A 376 5.84 -0.28 -9.27
C GLU A 376 6.35 0.74 -10.30
N LYS A 377 7.05 0.28 -11.34
CA LYS A 377 7.58 1.14 -12.41
C LYS A 377 6.46 1.79 -13.25
N GLN A 378 5.51 1.01 -13.76
CA GLN A 378 4.40 1.54 -14.57
C GLN A 378 3.55 2.55 -13.79
N ILE A 379 3.34 2.31 -12.50
CA ILE A 379 2.70 3.26 -11.58
C ILE A 379 3.52 4.56 -11.53
N THR A 380 4.82 4.47 -11.28
CA THR A 380 5.71 5.65 -11.19
C THR A 380 5.73 6.47 -12.49
N ASP A 381 5.79 5.80 -13.64
CA ASP A 381 5.81 6.45 -14.96
C ASP A 381 4.47 7.17 -15.28
N LEU A 382 3.33 6.63 -14.85
CA LEU A 382 2.02 7.28 -14.99
C LEU A 382 1.78 8.37 -13.93
N GLU A 383 2.24 8.16 -12.69
CA GLU A 383 2.22 9.18 -11.64
C GLU A 383 3.02 10.41 -12.03
N LYS A 384 4.17 10.23 -12.70
CA LYS A 384 4.91 11.35 -13.29
C LYS A 384 4.07 12.09 -14.35
N LYS A 385 3.52 11.37 -15.34
CA LYS A 385 2.68 11.98 -16.39
C LYS A 385 1.52 12.79 -15.84
N ILE A 386 0.86 12.34 -14.76
CA ILE A 386 -0.23 13.12 -14.17
C ILE A 386 0.24 14.32 -13.34
N GLN A 387 1.47 14.35 -12.80
CA GLN A 387 2.05 15.58 -12.25
C GLN A 387 2.45 16.57 -13.35
N ASP A 388 2.97 16.08 -14.49
CA ASP A 388 3.29 16.91 -15.65
C ASP A 388 2.01 17.60 -16.19
N GLU A 389 0.93 16.84 -16.42
CA GLU A 389 -0.37 17.38 -16.85
C GLU A 389 -1.05 18.25 -15.76
N LYS A 390 -0.96 17.90 -14.47
CA LYS A 390 -1.45 18.77 -13.37
C LYS A 390 -0.69 20.10 -13.32
N SER A 391 0.60 20.11 -13.65
CA SER A 391 1.41 21.32 -13.72
C SER A 391 1.01 22.18 -14.92
N ALA A 392 0.80 21.57 -16.09
CA ALA A 392 0.25 22.26 -17.26
C ALA A 392 -1.14 22.85 -17.00
N LEU A 393 -2.03 22.09 -16.33
CA LEU A 393 -3.34 22.58 -15.88
C LEU A 393 -3.19 23.79 -14.95
N LYS A 394 -2.33 23.69 -13.93
CA LYS A 394 -2.11 24.78 -12.97
C LYS A 394 -1.64 26.06 -13.64
N THR A 395 -0.67 25.98 -14.55
CA THR A 395 -0.23 27.13 -15.36
C THR A 395 -1.38 27.68 -16.20
N LEU A 396 -2.15 26.83 -16.87
CA LEU A 396 -3.27 27.24 -17.72
C LEU A 396 -4.39 27.94 -16.94
N THR A 397 -4.75 27.47 -15.74
CA THR A 397 -5.85 28.06 -14.94
C THR A 397 -5.46 29.32 -14.18
N HIS A 398 -4.16 29.48 -13.84
CA HIS A 398 -3.65 30.62 -13.08
C HIS A 398 -3.06 31.73 -13.96
N ASP A 399 -2.91 31.52 -15.26
CA ASP A 399 -2.56 32.57 -16.22
C ASP A 399 -3.71 33.61 -16.32
N PRO A 400 -3.49 34.87 -15.91
CA PRO A 400 -4.52 35.91 -15.98
C PRO A 400 -4.78 36.40 -17.41
N SER A 401 -3.85 36.15 -18.36
CA SER A 401 -3.98 36.57 -19.75
C SER A 401 -4.79 35.59 -20.61
N ARG A 402 -4.80 34.31 -20.22
CA ARG A 402 -5.48 33.14 -20.84
C ARG A 402 -5.28 33.00 -22.35
N PRO A 403 -4.62 31.92 -22.83
CA PRO A 403 -4.40 31.73 -24.27
C PRO A 403 -5.73 31.59 -25.03
N ALA A 404 -5.77 32.05 -26.29
CA ALA A 404 -6.98 32.01 -27.12
C ALA A 404 -7.60 30.60 -27.25
N ASN A 405 -6.78 29.54 -27.22
CA ASN A 405 -7.22 28.15 -27.18
C ASN A 405 -7.29 27.52 -25.77
N PHE A 406 -7.61 28.33 -24.75
CA PHE A 406 -7.76 27.90 -23.36
C PHE A 406 -8.72 26.71 -23.22
N ASN A 407 -9.92 26.78 -23.81
CA ASN A 407 -10.93 25.71 -23.68
C ASN A 407 -10.44 24.37 -24.27
N GLU A 408 -9.81 24.40 -25.45
CA GLU A 408 -9.31 23.19 -26.13
C GLU A 408 -8.21 22.51 -25.30
N LYS A 409 -7.19 23.28 -24.89
CA LYS A 409 -6.11 22.80 -24.02
C LYS A 409 -6.63 22.30 -22.67
N PHE A 410 -7.61 22.99 -22.09
CA PHE A 410 -8.20 22.60 -20.82
C PHE A 410 -8.92 21.25 -20.93
N ILE A 411 -9.64 21.00 -22.02
CA ILE A 411 -10.28 19.70 -22.31
C ILE A 411 -9.21 18.62 -22.52
N GLU A 412 -8.22 18.86 -23.39
CA GLU A 412 -7.13 17.91 -23.68
C GLU A 412 -6.38 17.46 -22.41
N ILE A 413 -6.01 18.41 -21.55
CA ILE A 413 -5.33 18.14 -20.27
C ILE A 413 -6.27 17.42 -19.30
N SER A 414 -7.57 17.76 -19.29
CA SER A 414 -8.56 17.09 -18.43
C SER A 414 -8.78 15.63 -18.78
N GLU A 415 -8.83 15.29 -20.07
CA GLU A 415 -9.04 13.93 -20.57
C GLU A 415 -7.84 13.04 -20.18
N LYS A 416 -6.61 13.47 -20.46
CA LYS A 416 -5.39 12.77 -20.03
C LYS A 416 -5.32 12.58 -18.51
N ILE A 417 -5.66 13.62 -17.73
CA ILE A 417 -5.72 13.54 -16.26
C ILE A 417 -6.77 12.51 -15.80
N GLY A 418 -7.88 12.36 -16.54
CA GLY A 418 -8.87 11.29 -16.32
C GLY A 418 -8.30 9.91 -16.62
N ASP A 419 -7.78 9.69 -17.82
CA ASP A 419 -7.29 8.40 -18.30
C ASP A 419 -6.12 7.87 -17.44
N TYR A 420 -5.20 8.75 -17.04
CA TYR A 420 -4.08 8.36 -16.17
C TYR A 420 -4.56 7.98 -14.75
N ARG A 421 -5.66 8.54 -14.23
CA ARG A 421 -6.24 8.10 -12.94
C ARG A 421 -6.71 6.65 -13.02
N VAL A 422 -7.45 6.31 -14.07
CA VAL A 422 -7.99 4.96 -14.27
C VAL A 422 -6.84 3.94 -14.38
N GLN A 423 -5.84 4.22 -15.22
CA GLN A 423 -4.67 3.34 -15.40
C GLN A 423 -3.87 3.13 -14.10
N ILE A 424 -3.67 4.18 -13.29
CA ILE A 424 -2.93 4.07 -12.02
C ILE A 424 -3.73 3.26 -10.98
N LEU A 425 -5.05 3.44 -10.91
CA LEU A 425 -5.91 2.64 -10.03
C LEU A 425 -5.88 1.16 -10.43
N GLU A 426 -5.99 0.85 -11.72
CA GLU A 426 -5.86 -0.53 -12.21
C GLU A 426 -4.52 -1.18 -11.86
N LEU A 427 -3.40 -0.46 -12.07
CA LEU A 427 -2.07 -0.99 -11.79
C LEU A 427 -1.82 -1.17 -10.29
N LYS A 428 -2.36 -0.28 -9.45
CA LYS A 428 -2.30 -0.43 -7.98
C LYS A 428 -3.18 -1.56 -7.47
N SER A 429 -4.37 -1.78 -8.04
CA SER A 429 -5.15 -2.99 -7.79
C SER A 429 -4.32 -4.25 -8.04
N LYS A 430 -3.70 -4.33 -9.23
CA LYS A 430 -2.83 -5.44 -9.64
C LYS A 430 -1.66 -5.60 -8.66
N LEU A 431 -0.96 -4.51 -8.30
CA LEU A 431 0.17 -4.51 -7.38
C LEU A 431 -0.22 -4.99 -5.98
N TYR A 432 -1.19 -4.33 -5.34
CA TYR A 432 -1.56 -4.67 -3.97
C TYR A 432 -2.19 -6.06 -3.84
N ARG A 433 -2.82 -6.60 -4.91
CA ARG A 433 -3.22 -8.01 -4.99
C ARG A 433 -2.02 -8.95 -4.90
N TYR A 434 -0.94 -8.69 -5.64
CA TYR A 434 0.28 -9.52 -5.55
C TYR A 434 0.97 -9.38 -4.17
N LEU A 435 0.82 -8.23 -3.50
CA LEU A 435 1.34 -7.99 -2.14
C LEU A 435 0.45 -8.54 -1.00
N SER A 436 -0.76 -9.05 -1.30
CA SER A 436 -1.69 -9.62 -0.32
C SER A 436 -1.89 -11.14 -0.43
N GLN A 437 -1.29 -11.79 -1.44
CA GLN A 437 -1.29 -13.25 -1.64
C GLN A 437 -0.06 -13.92 -0.98
N GLY A 438 0.07 -13.78 0.35
CA GLY A 438 1.21 -14.26 1.15
C GLY A 438 0.82 -14.77 2.52
#